data_AF-A0A7Y4A6V4-F1
#
_entry.id   AF-A0A7Y4A6V4-F1
#
_cell.length_a   1.000
_cell.length_b   1.000
_cell.length_c   1.000
_cell.angle_alpha   90.00
_cell.angle_beta   90.00
_cell.angle_gamma   90.00
#
_symmetry.space_group_name_H-M   'P 1'
#
loop_
_entity.id
_entity.type
_entity.pdbx_description
1 polymer ?
#
loop_
_entity_poly.entity_id
_entity_poly.type
_entity_poly.pdbx_seq_one_letter_code
_entity_poly.pdbx_strand_id
1 'polypeptide(L)'
;MKKLAYFLIAMTLTGCSREFIEGLYDVNYEPTNRFAKNLAELPGQFAKDTDALDALINSFSGNIEKRWGRNEIKFAGKSNYVKYIDNYLSRSEVNFDKGLITVETVSPTDPKKHLKNAIITTLLTPDDPANVDLFSSKEVKLEGQPFLYRQVVDQDNKAIQWSWRANRFADYLIANKLKVKDVDFKKAYYVEIPMVEEQFEIRSYKYADIVQRASRKYDIPEDLIYAIIKTESSFNPYAVSWANAYGLMQVVPKTAGKDVFKLVKKKSGQPSPEYLFNPENNIDTGTAYFYILKNRYLKDVNHPLSLEYSMISAYNGGTGGVLNTFNRNDRKRAMRDLNSLQPNQVYWALTKKHPNAEARRYLEKVTKFKKDFNSGKT
;
A
#
# COMPACT_ATOMS: atom_id res chain seq x y z
N MET A 1 -70.30 26.37 -5.55
CA MET A 1 -69.98 25.07 -6.17
C MET A 1 -68.80 24.47 -5.41
N LYS A 2 -68.96 23.21 -4.95
CA LYS A 2 -67.96 22.13 -4.69
C LYS A 2 -66.47 22.53 -4.63
N LYS A 3 -65.56 22.02 -3.78
CA LYS A 3 -65.46 20.99 -2.73
C LYS A 3 -63.99 21.09 -2.21
N LEU A 4 -63.72 20.65 -0.98
CA LEU A 4 -62.54 19.88 -0.46
C LEU A 4 -61.24 19.84 -1.31
N ALA A 5 -60.00 19.79 -0.80
CA ALA A 5 -59.47 19.38 0.50
C ALA A 5 -57.93 19.59 0.56
N TYR A 6 -57.43 19.87 1.76
CA TYR A 6 -56.30 19.28 2.51
C TYR A 6 -55.04 18.66 1.84
N PHE A 7 -53.89 18.99 2.46
CA PHE A 7 -52.62 18.24 2.59
C PHE A 7 -51.72 18.04 1.36
N LEU A 8 -50.58 18.75 1.32
CA LEU A 8 -49.27 18.15 1.65
C LEU A 8 -48.18 19.25 1.74
N ILE A 9 -47.67 19.46 2.95
CA ILE A 9 -46.34 20.03 3.18
C ILE A 9 -45.34 18.95 2.77
N ALA A 10 -44.63 19.16 1.68
CA ALA A 10 -43.39 18.43 1.39
C ALA A 10 -42.24 19.44 1.47
N MET A 11 -41.55 19.44 2.61
CA MET A 11 -40.19 19.95 2.69
C MET A 11 -39.36 19.24 1.62
N THR A 12 -38.99 19.94 0.56
CA THR A 12 -37.84 19.54 -0.24
C THR A 12 -36.61 19.85 0.61
N LEU A 13 -36.20 18.86 1.40
CA LEU A 13 -34.80 18.71 1.78
C LEU A 13 -34.00 18.69 0.47
N THR A 14 -33.49 19.84 0.06
CA THR A 14 -32.43 19.90 -0.94
C THR A 14 -31.26 19.16 -0.32
N GLY A 15 -31.12 17.90 -0.72
CA GLY A 15 -30.01 17.06 -0.33
C GLY A 15 -28.72 17.84 -0.61
N CYS A 16 -27.89 17.97 0.42
CA CYS A 16 -26.52 18.43 0.25
C CYS A 16 -25.93 17.67 -0.93
N SER A 17 -25.56 18.40 -1.99
CA SER A 17 -24.93 17.76 -3.14
C SER A 17 -23.67 17.07 -2.65
N ARG A 18 -23.36 15.94 -3.27
CA ARG A 18 -22.19 15.12 -2.94
C ARG A 18 -20.89 15.94 -2.94
N GLU A 19 -20.78 16.92 -3.84
CA GLU A 19 -19.66 17.86 -3.91
C GLU A 19 -19.50 18.72 -2.65
N PHE A 20 -20.59 19.05 -1.94
CA PHE A 20 -20.57 19.81 -0.69
C PHE A 20 -20.06 18.96 0.50
N ILE A 21 -20.40 17.66 0.54
CA ILE A 21 -19.88 16.73 1.54
C ILE A 21 -18.40 16.41 1.25
N GLU A 22 -18.03 16.27 -0.03
CA GLU A 22 -16.66 15.96 -0.48
C GLU A 22 -15.65 17.07 -0.13
N GLY A 23 -16.07 18.34 -0.15
CA GLY A 23 -15.23 19.46 0.26
C GLY A 23 -14.99 19.60 1.77
N LEU A 24 -15.81 18.93 2.60
CA LEU A 24 -15.83 19.15 4.06
C LEU A 24 -15.01 18.12 4.85
N TYR A 25 -14.68 16.96 4.26
CA TYR A 25 -14.10 15.82 5.02
C TYR A 25 -12.79 15.23 4.46
N ASP A 26 -12.24 15.72 3.35
CA ASP A 26 -10.96 15.24 2.77
C ASP A 26 -10.86 13.69 2.70
N VAL A 27 -11.98 13.01 2.41
CA VAL A 27 -12.03 11.55 2.28
C VAL A 27 -11.92 11.16 0.80
N ASN A 28 -10.80 10.59 0.42
CA ASN A 28 -10.56 10.11 -0.92
C ASN A 28 -11.11 8.67 -1.10
N TYR A 29 -12.38 8.55 -1.49
CA TYR A 29 -12.92 7.33 -2.06
C TYR A 29 -12.71 7.36 -3.57
N GLU A 30 -11.70 6.66 -4.10
CA GLU A 30 -11.70 6.29 -5.52
C GLU A 30 -12.53 5.01 -5.72
N PRO A 31 -13.65 5.06 -6.47
CA PRO A 31 -14.28 3.86 -6.99
C PRO A 31 -13.70 3.58 -8.37
N THR A 32 -12.95 2.47 -8.55
CA THR A 32 -12.52 2.06 -9.89
C THR A 32 -12.98 0.63 -10.24
N ASN A 33 -14.09 0.63 -10.98
CA ASN A 33 -14.58 -0.35 -11.94
C ASN A 33 -15.34 -1.59 -11.46
N ARG A 34 -16.64 -1.39 -11.21
CA ARG A 34 -17.69 -2.41 -11.26
C ARG A 34 -18.22 -2.71 -12.68
N PHE A 35 -17.54 -2.26 -13.74
CA PHE A 35 -17.91 -2.56 -15.14
C PHE A 35 -16.68 -2.65 -16.06
N ALA A 36 -16.03 -3.81 -16.08
CA ALA A 36 -15.29 -4.28 -17.23
C ALA A 36 -16.06 -5.46 -17.83
N LYS A 37 -16.98 -5.19 -18.77
CA LYS A 37 -17.58 -6.26 -19.58
C LYS A 37 -16.52 -6.77 -20.56
N ASN A 38 -16.41 -8.09 -20.63
CA ASN A 38 -15.52 -8.92 -21.46
C ASN A 38 -14.19 -9.36 -20.80
N LEU A 39 -14.31 -10.14 -19.74
CA LEU A 39 -13.43 -11.29 -19.49
C LEU A 39 -14.32 -12.49 -19.17
N ALA A 40 -14.09 -13.62 -19.83
CA ALA A 40 -14.91 -14.82 -19.72
C ALA A 40 -15.07 -15.29 -18.26
N GLU A 41 -16.29 -15.64 -17.89
CA GLU A 41 -16.65 -16.20 -16.58
C GLU A 41 -16.18 -17.65 -16.43
N LEU A 42 -15.75 -18.01 -15.21
CA LEU A 42 -15.85 -19.37 -14.67
C LEU A 42 -16.38 -19.24 -13.22
N PRO A 43 -17.56 -19.81 -12.87
CA PRO A 43 -18.20 -19.59 -11.58
C PRO A 43 -17.85 -20.68 -10.56
N GLY A 44 -17.73 -20.29 -9.28
CA GLY A 44 -17.81 -21.22 -8.14
C GLY A 44 -16.83 -20.94 -6.99
N GLN A 45 -15.57 -20.65 -7.30
CA GLN A 45 -14.54 -20.35 -6.29
C GLN A 45 -14.37 -18.83 -6.04
N PHE A 46 -14.64 -18.00 -7.05
CA PHE A 46 -14.45 -16.54 -6.98
C PHE A 46 -15.37 -15.82 -6.00
N ALA A 47 -16.65 -16.23 -5.88
CA ALA A 47 -17.57 -15.62 -4.92
C ALA A 47 -17.17 -15.96 -3.48
N LYS A 48 -16.79 -17.23 -3.22
CA LYS A 48 -16.42 -17.69 -1.89
C LYS A 48 -15.19 -16.97 -1.31
N ASP A 49 -14.17 -16.71 -2.12
CA ASP A 49 -12.94 -16.06 -1.65
C ASP A 49 -13.10 -14.55 -1.41
N THR A 50 -13.95 -13.86 -2.19
CA THR A 50 -14.29 -12.45 -1.91
C THR A 50 -15.22 -12.32 -0.73
N ASP A 51 -16.22 -13.19 -0.62
CA ASP A 51 -17.19 -13.15 0.48
C ASP A 51 -16.51 -13.45 1.83
N ALA A 52 -15.56 -14.38 1.87
CA ALA A 52 -14.77 -14.67 3.07
C ALA A 52 -13.86 -13.50 3.46
N LEU A 53 -13.22 -12.84 2.48
CA LEU A 53 -12.41 -11.65 2.73
C LEU A 53 -13.27 -10.47 3.19
N ASP A 54 -14.41 -10.22 2.54
CA ASP A 54 -15.34 -9.18 2.92
C ASP A 54 -15.90 -9.44 4.33
N ALA A 55 -16.22 -10.70 4.66
CA ALA A 55 -16.63 -11.08 6.01
C ALA A 55 -15.51 -10.84 7.04
N LEU A 56 -14.25 -11.18 6.71
CA LEU A 56 -13.09 -10.91 7.56
C LEU A 56 -12.92 -9.40 7.79
N ILE A 57 -12.92 -8.60 6.73
CA ILE A 57 -12.74 -7.14 6.80
C ILE A 57 -13.89 -6.48 7.55
N ASN A 58 -15.14 -6.92 7.34
CA ASN A 58 -16.31 -6.43 8.06
C ASN A 58 -16.27 -6.81 9.55
N SER A 59 -15.83 -8.02 9.87
CA SER A 59 -15.62 -8.45 11.25
C SER A 59 -14.51 -7.65 11.93
N PHE A 60 -13.39 -7.46 11.24
CA PHE A 60 -12.24 -6.68 11.71
C PHE A 60 -12.63 -5.22 11.98
N SER A 61 -13.22 -4.56 10.97
CA SER A 61 -13.65 -3.16 11.09
C SER A 61 -14.74 -2.97 12.14
N GLY A 62 -15.71 -3.89 12.23
CA GLY A 62 -16.75 -3.86 13.25
C GLY A 62 -16.22 -4.04 14.67
N ASN A 63 -15.16 -4.85 14.87
CA ASN A 63 -14.51 -4.96 16.18
C ASN A 63 -13.77 -3.68 16.55
N ILE A 64 -13.12 -3.02 15.58
CA ILE A 64 -12.47 -1.73 15.79
C ILE A 64 -13.50 -0.64 16.12
N GLU A 65 -14.57 -0.53 15.33
CA GLU A 65 -15.63 0.46 15.52
C GLU A 65 -16.23 0.37 16.93
N LYS A 66 -16.50 -0.85 17.41
CA LYS A 66 -17.00 -1.07 18.78
C LYS A 66 -16.07 -0.56 19.88
N ARG A 67 -14.76 -0.50 19.63
CA ARG A 67 -13.75 -0.10 20.62
C ARG A 67 -13.32 1.33 20.44
N TRP A 68 -13.13 1.81 19.22
CA TRP A 68 -12.56 3.11 18.90
C TRP A 68 -13.58 4.12 18.45
N GLY A 69 -14.64 3.69 17.76
CA GLY A 69 -15.56 4.60 17.07
C GLY A 69 -15.42 4.50 15.56
N ARG A 70 -16.49 4.85 14.84
CA ARG A 70 -16.56 4.71 13.38
C ARG A 70 -15.54 5.59 12.65
N ASN A 71 -15.24 6.77 13.20
CA ASN A 71 -14.31 7.73 12.61
C ASN A 71 -12.84 7.40 12.93
N GLU A 72 -12.59 6.35 13.71
CA GLU A 72 -11.27 5.99 14.22
C GLU A 72 -10.81 4.63 13.70
N ILE A 73 -11.44 4.12 12.64
CA ILE A 73 -11.00 2.87 12.01
C ILE A 73 -9.73 3.17 11.19
N LYS A 74 -8.65 2.46 11.49
CA LYS A 74 -7.40 2.51 10.73
C LYS A 74 -7.11 1.15 10.11
N PHE A 75 -6.62 1.15 8.88
CA PHE A 75 -6.21 -0.05 8.16
C PHE A 75 -4.73 0.03 7.80
N ALA A 76 -4.08 -1.15 7.79
CA ALA A 76 -2.78 -1.28 7.14
C ALA A 76 -2.94 -1.01 5.64
N GLY A 77 -1.93 -0.40 5.04
CA GLY A 77 -1.96 0.01 3.65
C GLY A 77 -0.61 -0.16 2.98
N LYS A 78 -0.43 0.55 1.86
CA LYS A 78 0.79 0.54 1.06
C LYS A 78 1.98 1.09 1.85
N SER A 79 1.88 2.32 2.35
CA SER A 79 2.95 3.05 3.03
C SER A 79 2.75 3.21 4.55
N ASN A 80 1.79 2.47 5.12
CA ASN A 80 1.58 2.43 6.56
C ASN A 80 1.36 0.99 7.05
N TYR A 81 1.98 0.66 8.17
CA TYR A 81 1.67 -0.54 8.95
C TYR A 81 0.65 -0.15 10.02
N VAL A 82 -0.42 -0.94 10.16
CA VAL A 82 -1.35 -0.81 11.29
C VAL A 82 -1.57 -2.18 11.89
N LYS A 83 -1.38 -2.30 13.19
CA LYS A 83 -1.66 -3.52 13.93
C LYS A 83 -2.46 -3.21 15.18
N TYR A 84 -3.57 -3.94 15.33
CA TYR A 84 -4.35 -3.99 16.54
C TYR A 84 -3.89 -5.16 17.40
N ILE A 85 -3.80 -4.96 18.71
CA ILE A 85 -3.55 -5.98 19.73
C ILE A 85 -4.53 -5.79 20.90
N ASP A 86 -4.37 -6.55 21.98
CA ASP A 86 -5.16 -6.42 23.21
C ASP A 86 -6.67 -6.42 22.94
N ASN A 87 -7.15 -7.35 22.11
CA ASN A 87 -8.56 -7.43 21.69
C ASN A 87 -9.09 -6.10 21.10
N TYR A 88 -8.27 -5.49 20.23
CA TYR A 88 -8.54 -4.22 19.55
C TYR A 88 -8.53 -2.99 20.46
N LEU A 89 -8.09 -3.09 21.72
CA LEU A 89 -8.00 -1.93 22.61
C LEU A 89 -6.74 -1.09 22.38
N SER A 90 -5.69 -1.69 21.81
CA SER A 90 -4.43 -1.02 21.52
C SER A 90 -4.11 -1.15 20.03
N ARG A 91 -3.52 -0.11 19.45
CA ARG A 91 -3.08 -0.11 18.05
C ARG A 91 -1.74 0.58 17.89
N SER A 92 -1.02 0.18 16.86
CA SER A 92 0.22 0.82 16.43
C SER A 92 0.12 1.16 14.96
N GLU A 93 0.49 2.38 14.61
CA GLU A 93 0.62 2.85 13.24
C GLU A 93 2.07 3.24 12.98
N VAL A 94 2.71 2.64 11.98
CA VAL A 94 4.00 3.11 11.45
C VAL A 94 3.72 3.76 10.11
N ASN A 95 3.91 5.07 10.03
CA ASN A 95 3.81 5.82 8.79
C ASN A 95 5.20 5.97 8.17
N PHE A 96 5.51 5.16 7.15
CA PHE A 96 6.83 5.10 6.53
C PHE A 96 7.16 6.34 5.70
N ASP A 97 6.13 7.04 5.20
CA ASP A 97 6.29 8.28 4.44
C ASP A 97 6.67 9.46 5.35
N LYS A 98 6.07 9.52 6.54
CA LYS A 98 6.32 10.58 7.54
C LYS A 98 7.48 10.26 8.49
N GLY A 99 7.96 9.02 8.52
CA GLY A 99 8.94 8.58 9.51
C GLY A 99 8.41 8.68 10.95
N LEU A 100 7.13 8.36 11.17
CA LEU A 100 6.47 8.53 12.46
C LEU A 100 5.75 7.25 12.89
N ILE A 101 5.97 6.85 14.12
CA ILE A 101 5.24 5.76 14.76
C ILE A 101 4.29 6.36 15.80
N THR A 102 3.03 5.99 15.75
CA THR A 102 2.02 6.33 16.75
C THR A 102 1.52 5.05 17.39
N VAL A 103 1.67 4.93 18.72
CA VAL A 103 1.14 3.82 19.50
C VAL A 103 0.06 4.35 20.42
N GLU A 104 -1.13 3.77 20.37
CA GLU A 104 -2.33 4.29 21.04
C GLU A 104 -3.09 3.17 21.75
N THR A 105 -3.75 3.49 22.87
CA THR A 105 -4.71 2.59 23.52
C THR A 105 -5.93 3.33 24.03
N VAL A 106 -7.09 2.68 23.92
CA VAL A 106 -8.38 3.09 24.50
C VAL A 106 -8.79 2.20 25.67
N SER A 107 -7.86 1.40 26.22
CA SER A 107 -8.19 0.52 27.34
C SER A 107 -8.68 1.32 28.55
N PRO A 108 -9.86 0.99 29.13
CA PRO A 108 -10.39 1.68 30.30
C PRO A 108 -9.64 1.29 31.59
N THR A 109 -8.89 0.19 31.56
CA THR A 109 -8.16 -0.37 32.70
C THR A 109 -6.67 -0.41 32.40
N ASP A 110 -5.84 0.08 33.31
CA ASP A 110 -4.37 0.11 33.16
C ASP A 110 -3.85 0.58 31.78
N PRO A 111 -4.30 1.74 31.26
CA PRO A 111 -3.94 2.19 29.91
C PRO A 111 -2.43 2.28 29.70
N LYS A 112 -1.66 2.65 30.74
CA LYS A 112 -0.19 2.69 30.67
C LYS A 112 0.42 1.30 30.41
N LYS A 113 -0.15 0.23 30.99
CA LYS A 113 0.33 -1.15 30.80
C LYS A 113 0.06 -1.64 29.38
N HIS A 114 -1.16 -1.39 28.88
CA HIS A 114 -1.53 -1.69 27.49
C HIS A 114 -0.65 -0.93 26.49
N LEU A 115 -0.44 0.36 26.73
CA LEU A 115 0.43 1.17 25.89
C LEU A 115 1.87 0.66 25.91
N LYS A 116 2.40 0.27 27.08
CA LYS A 116 3.74 -0.34 27.21
C LYS A 116 3.85 -1.60 26.35
N ASN A 117 2.87 -2.51 26.47
CA ASN A 117 2.84 -3.74 25.69
C ASN A 117 2.82 -3.47 24.18
N ALA A 118 2.00 -2.51 23.75
CA ALA A 118 1.90 -2.10 22.35
C ALA A 118 3.21 -1.48 21.83
N ILE A 119 3.88 -0.63 22.62
CA ILE A 119 5.19 -0.07 22.26
C ILE A 119 6.21 -1.21 22.06
N ILE A 120 6.33 -2.11 23.03
CA ILE A 120 7.29 -3.23 22.97
C ILE A 120 7.01 -4.12 21.76
N THR A 121 5.74 -4.49 21.57
CA THR A 121 5.29 -5.29 20.42
C THR A 121 5.70 -4.61 19.13
N THR A 122 5.40 -3.30 18.97
CA THR A 122 5.74 -2.55 17.75
C THR A 122 7.23 -2.54 17.45
N LEU A 123 8.05 -2.26 18.46
CA LEU A 123 9.51 -2.16 18.33
C LEU A 123 10.19 -3.50 18.05
N LEU A 124 9.54 -4.61 18.40
CA LEU A 124 10.09 -5.96 18.30
C LEU A 124 9.34 -6.86 17.31
N THR A 125 8.29 -6.37 16.66
CA THR A 125 7.61 -7.07 15.56
C THR A 125 8.68 -7.49 14.56
N PRO A 126 8.73 -8.78 14.18
CA PRO A 126 9.77 -9.32 13.32
C PRO A 126 9.74 -8.65 11.95
N ASP A 127 10.70 -8.96 11.11
CA ASP A 127 10.79 -8.47 9.75
C ASP A 127 10.27 -9.45 8.70
N ASP A 128 9.53 -10.46 9.17
CA ASP A 128 8.87 -11.50 8.41
C ASP A 128 7.35 -11.26 8.36
N PRO A 129 6.81 -10.79 7.23
CA PRO A 129 5.38 -10.52 7.10
C PRO A 129 4.50 -11.75 7.01
N ALA A 130 5.05 -12.91 6.62
CA ALA A 130 4.25 -14.12 6.46
C ALA A 130 3.66 -14.63 7.80
N ASN A 131 4.26 -14.22 8.92
CA ASN A 131 3.89 -14.67 10.26
C ASN A 131 3.12 -13.63 11.08
N VAL A 132 2.77 -12.47 10.50
CA VAL A 132 2.03 -11.42 11.20
C VAL A 132 0.70 -11.16 10.49
N ASP A 133 -0.40 -11.50 11.18
CA ASP A 133 -1.74 -11.18 10.73
C ASP A 133 -2.11 -9.73 11.10
N LEU A 134 -2.28 -8.86 10.11
CA LEU A 134 -2.66 -7.46 10.30
C LEU A 134 -4.17 -7.25 10.44
N PHE A 135 -4.98 -8.23 10.06
CA PHE A 135 -6.45 -8.15 10.02
C PHE A 135 -7.11 -8.84 11.22
N SER A 136 -6.37 -8.99 12.32
CA SER A 136 -6.89 -9.46 13.60
C SER A 136 -6.15 -8.84 14.79
N SER A 137 -6.66 -9.06 16.00
CA SER A 137 -6.00 -8.70 17.25
C SER A 137 -5.04 -9.78 17.78
N LYS A 138 -4.72 -10.80 16.98
CA LYS A 138 -3.85 -11.92 17.40
C LYS A 138 -2.46 -11.40 17.78
N GLU A 139 -1.88 -11.97 18.84
CA GLU A 139 -0.53 -11.64 19.29
C GLU A 139 0.53 -11.91 18.21
N VAL A 140 1.57 -11.08 18.24
CA VAL A 140 2.73 -11.20 17.36
C VAL A 140 3.81 -11.98 18.09
N LYS A 141 4.37 -12.99 17.43
CA LYS A 141 5.57 -13.67 17.93
C LYS A 141 6.77 -12.76 17.73
N LEU A 142 7.41 -12.36 18.83
CA LEU A 142 8.56 -11.44 18.83
C LEU A 142 9.87 -12.21 18.70
N GLU A 143 10.06 -12.88 17.56
CA GLU A 143 11.21 -13.74 17.27
C GLU A 143 11.91 -13.29 15.97
N GLY A 144 13.24 -13.29 15.96
CA GLY A 144 14.02 -12.84 14.80
C GLY A 144 14.39 -11.36 14.86
N GLN A 145 14.75 -10.78 13.72
CA GLN A 145 15.18 -9.38 13.63
C GLN A 145 13.97 -8.45 13.54
N PRO A 146 13.86 -7.40 14.37
CA PRO A 146 12.74 -6.48 14.25
C PRO A 146 12.74 -5.67 12.96
N PHE A 147 11.58 -5.47 12.34
CA PHE A 147 11.50 -4.72 11.08
C PHE A 147 11.88 -3.25 11.23
N LEU A 148 11.82 -2.70 12.46
CA LEU A 148 12.20 -1.34 12.81
C LEU A 148 13.66 -1.21 13.27
N TYR A 149 14.43 -2.30 13.26
CA TYR A 149 15.82 -2.27 13.69
C TYR A 149 16.61 -1.20 12.93
N ARG A 150 17.35 -0.36 13.69
CA ARG A 150 18.09 0.83 13.24
C ARG A 150 17.26 1.99 12.68
N GLN A 151 15.99 1.78 12.33
CA GLN A 151 15.08 2.85 11.92
C GLN A 151 14.53 3.64 13.12
N VAL A 152 14.59 3.04 14.31
CA VAL A 152 14.20 3.67 15.57
C VAL A 152 15.34 3.52 16.57
N VAL A 153 15.59 4.59 17.30
CA VAL A 153 16.56 4.67 18.40
C VAL A 153 15.85 5.03 19.69
N ASP A 154 16.39 4.54 20.82
CA ASP A 154 15.91 4.92 22.14
C ASP A 154 16.44 6.30 22.57
N GLN A 155 16.12 6.70 23.81
CA GLN A 155 16.56 7.99 24.36
C GLN A 155 18.09 8.13 24.52
N ASP A 156 18.85 7.03 24.44
CA ASP A 156 20.32 7.03 24.46
C ASP A 156 20.90 6.99 23.03
N ASN A 157 20.05 7.23 22.01
CA ASN A 157 20.38 7.15 20.60
C ASN A 157 20.89 5.75 20.17
N LYS A 158 20.36 4.68 20.78
CA LYS A 158 20.74 3.29 20.45
C LYS A 158 19.61 2.55 19.75
N ALA A 159 19.96 1.80 18.70
CA ALA A 159 19.03 0.93 18.00
C ALA A 159 18.43 -0.14 18.92
N ILE A 160 17.18 -0.48 18.67
CA ILE A 160 16.39 -1.37 19.51
C ILE A 160 16.19 -2.71 18.80
N GLN A 161 16.72 -3.78 19.40
CA GLN A 161 16.50 -5.17 18.95
C GLN A 161 16.23 -6.15 20.09
N TRP A 162 16.42 -5.71 21.34
CA TRP A 162 16.35 -6.57 22.52
C TRP A 162 15.18 -6.18 23.41
N SER A 163 14.50 -7.18 23.96
CA SER A 163 13.34 -6.98 24.86
C SER A 163 13.63 -6.05 26.02
N TRP A 164 14.78 -6.17 26.68
CA TRP A 164 15.15 -5.32 27.81
C TRP A 164 15.23 -3.83 27.40
N ARG A 165 15.76 -3.53 26.20
CA ARG A 165 15.92 -2.16 25.71
C ARG A 165 14.58 -1.58 25.28
N ALA A 166 13.75 -2.38 24.60
CA ALA A 166 12.38 -2.00 24.24
C ALA A 166 11.54 -1.69 25.50
N ASN A 167 11.65 -2.51 26.54
CA ASN A 167 10.99 -2.27 27.84
C ASN A 167 11.43 -0.94 28.47
N ARG A 168 12.75 -0.71 28.55
CA ARG A 168 13.31 0.54 29.10
C ARG A 168 12.84 1.77 28.31
N PHE A 169 12.83 1.68 26.99
CA PHE A 169 12.38 2.78 26.15
C PHE A 169 10.87 3.03 26.28
N ALA A 170 10.06 1.97 26.36
CA ALA A 170 8.63 2.09 26.61
C ALA A 170 8.32 2.78 27.95
N ASP A 171 9.06 2.44 29.01
CA ASP A 171 8.96 3.11 30.31
C ASP A 171 9.33 4.60 30.21
N TYR A 172 10.42 4.93 29.51
CA TYR A 172 10.81 6.31 29.24
C TYR A 172 9.73 7.09 28.49
N LEU A 173 9.17 6.52 27.42
CA LEU A 173 8.12 7.16 26.60
C LEU A 173 6.86 7.41 27.42
N ILE A 174 6.43 6.44 28.24
CA ILE A 174 5.25 6.60 29.10
C ILE A 174 5.47 7.67 30.17
N ALA A 175 6.68 7.76 30.74
CA ALA A 175 6.99 8.75 31.77
C ALA A 175 7.12 10.18 31.20
N ASN A 176 7.63 10.34 29.97
CA ASN A 176 8.08 11.64 29.47
C ASN A 176 7.34 12.14 28.22
N LYS A 177 6.67 11.25 27.47
CA LYS A 177 6.10 11.54 26.14
C LYS A 177 4.63 11.15 26.00
N LEU A 178 3.99 10.67 27.08
CA LEU A 178 2.59 10.29 27.09
C LEU A 178 1.69 11.48 26.76
N LYS A 179 0.81 11.29 25.79
CA LYS A 179 -0.22 12.24 25.39
C LYS A 179 -1.60 11.60 25.56
N VAL A 180 -2.62 12.44 25.65
CA VAL A 180 -4.02 12.03 25.78
C VAL A 180 -4.86 12.83 24.81
N LYS A 181 -5.79 12.18 24.13
CA LYS A 181 -6.82 12.82 23.31
C LYS A 181 -8.18 12.21 23.59
N ASP A 182 -9.25 12.95 23.33
CA ASP A 182 -10.60 12.40 23.39
C ASP A 182 -10.89 11.68 22.06
N VAL A 183 -11.54 10.52 22.16
CA VAL A 183 -11.94 9.65 21.04
C VAL A 183 -13.38 9.23 21.31
N ASP A 184 -14.33 9.75 20.54
CA ASP A 184 -15.76 9.72 20.87
C ASP A 184 -16.01 10.15 22.34
N PHE A 185 -16.57 9.26 23.16
CA PHE A 185 -16.92 9.50 24.57
C PHE A 185 -15.87 8.99 25.56
N LYS A 186 -14.66 8.65 25.09
CA LYS A 186 -13.58 8.04 25.91
C LYS A 186 -12.24 8.73 25.66
N LYS A 187 -11.24 8.37 26.46
CA LYS A 187 -9.86 8.86 26.31
C LYS A 187 -9.00 7.84 25.57
N ALA A 188 -8.16 8.31 24.67
CA ALA A 188 -7.07 7.54 24.08
C ALA A 188 -5.73 8.06 24.62
N TYR A 189 -4.90 7.14 25.10
CA TYR A 189 -3.54 7.39 25.57
C TYR A 189 -2.56 6.99 24.48
N TYR A 190 -1.60 7.85 24.16
CA TYR A 190 -0.69 7.58 23.06
C TYR A 190 0.70 8.15 23.25
N VAL A 191 1.64 7.61 22.48
CA VAL A 191 2.98 8.15 22.28
C VAL A 191 3.28 8.25 20.80
N GLU A 192 4.16 9.20 20.46
CA GLU A 192 4.72 9.36 19.13
C GLU A 192 6.23 9.11 19.20
N ILE A 193 6.73 8.27 18.30
CA ILE A 193 8.13 7.89 18.23
C ILE A 193 8.62 8.28 16.82
N PRO A 194 9.45 9.32 16.67
CA PRO A 194 10.05 9.64 15.39
C PRO A 194 11.04 8.55 14.99
N MET A 195 11.08 8.24 13.70
CA MET A 195 12.12 7.42 13.10
C MET A 195 13.35 8.29 12.82
N VAL A 196 14.51 7.65 12.66
CA VAL A 196 15.75 8.37 12.28
C VAL A 196 15.61 9.00 10.89
N GLU A 197 16.35 10.07 10.60
CA GLU A 197 16.26 10.76 9.31
C GLU A 197 16.58 9.81 8.15
N GLU A 198 17.59 8.95 8.33
CA GLU A 198 18.08 7.98 7.34
C GLU A 198 17.24 6.69 7.28
N GLN A 199 16.03 6.71 7.86
CA GLN A 199 15.15 5.53 7.93
C GLN A 199 14.83 4.94 6.56
N PHE A 200 14.75 5.78 5.53
CA PHE A 200 14.43 5.37 4.19
C PHE A 200 15.61 4.60 3.56
N GLU A 201 16.82 5.12 3.69
CA GLU A 201 18.07 4.54 3.22
C GLU A 201 18.32 3.21 3.91
N ILE A 202 18.13 3.15 5.24
CA ILE A 202 18.25 1.91 6.03
C ILE A 202 17.29 0.84 5.50
N ARG A 203 16.02 1.18 5.23
CA ARG A 203 15.05 0.23 4.67
C ARG A 203 15.38 -0.20 3.26
N SER A 204 15.76 0.75 2.39
CA SER A 204 16.05 0.43 0.99
C SER A 204 17.29 -0.45 0.86
N TYR A 205 18.33 -0.20 1.66
CA TYR A 205 19.57 -0.97 1.67
C TYR A 205 19.35 -2.43 2.09
N LYS A 206 18.35 -2.69 2.94
CA LYS A 206 17.97 -4.05 3.35
C LYS A 206 17.72 -4.98 2.15
N TYR A 207 17.22 -4.44 1.04
CA TYR A 207 16.86 -5.22 -0.14
C TYR A 207 17.88 -5.15 -1.27
N ALA A 208 19.04 -4.52 -1.05
CA ALA A 208 20.01 -4.23 -2.12
C ALA A 208 20.49 -5.47 -2.88
N ASP A 209 20.87 -6.51 -2.14
CA ASP A 209 21.31 -7.77 -2.73
C ASP A 209 20.20 -8.45 -3.55
N ILE A 210 18.95 -8.42 -3.06
CA ILE A 210 17.79 -8.96 -3.79
C ILE A 210 17.51 -8.16 -5.07
N VAL A 211 17.53 -6.83 -4.98
CA VAL A 211 17.32 -5.93 -6.12
C VAL A 211 18.39 -6.14 -7.18
N GLN A 212 19.67 -6.23 -6.77
CA GLN A 212 20.77 -6.48 -7.69
C GLN A 212 20.62 -7.83 -8.42
N ARG A 213 20.27 -8.91 -7.71
CA ARG A 213 20.02 -10.22 -8.34
C ARG A 213 18.86 -10.16 -9.32
N ALA A 214 17.75 -9.54 -8.94
CA ALA A 214 16.57 -9.40 -9.79
C ALA A 214 16.87 -8.56 -11.04
N SER A 215 17.59 -7.45 -10.87
CA SER A 215 18.03 -6.57 -11.96
C SER A 215 18.83 -7.34 -13.01
N ARG A 216 19.90 -8.04 -12.58
CA ARG A 216 20.75 -8.84 -13.48
C ARG A 216 19.97 -9.95 -14.18
N LYS A 217 19.05 -10.60 -13.47
CA LYS A 217 18.27 -11.73 -14.00
C LYS A 217 17.29 -11.33 -15.10
N TYR A 218 16.68 -10.15 -14.97
CA TYR A 218 15.59 -9.71 -15.85
C TYR A 218 15.95 -8.53 -16.76
N ASP A 219 17.18 -8.04 -16.67
CA ASP A 219 17.67 -6.89 -17.44
C ASP A 219 16.78 -5.65 -17.27
N ILE A 220 16.50 -5.34 -15.99
CA ILE A 220 15.75 -4.18 -15.54
C ILE A 220 16.66 -3.34 -14.62
N PRO A 221 16.85 -2.03 -14.87
CA PRO A 221 17.74 -1.19 -14.07
C PRO A 221 17.40 -1.19 -12.56
N GLU A 222 18.42 -1.24 -11.70
CA GLU A 222 18.25 -1.23 -10.24
C GLU A 222 17.49 0.01 -9.76
N ASP A 223 17.82 1.19 -10.30
CA ASP A 223 17.20 2.47 -9.96
C ASP A 223 15.68 2.49 -10.27
N LEU A 224 15.25 1.82 -11.34
CA LEU A 224 13.84 1.62 -11.65
C LEU A 224 13.16 0.70 -10.64
N ILE A 225 13.79 -0.42 -10.27
CA ILE A 225 13.24 -1.35 -9.27
C ILE A 225 13.08 -0.64 -7.92
N TYR A 226 14.09 0.12 -7.48
CA TYR A 226 14.01 0.93 -6.26
C TYR A 226 12.90 1.98 -6.33
N ALA A 227 12.78 2.71 -7.44
CA ALA A 227 11.74 3.72 -7.62
C ALA A 227 10.33 3.12 -7.57
N ILE A 228 10.15 1.91 -8.10
CA ILE A 228 8.88 1.17 -8.03
C ILE A 228 8.59 0.74 -6.61
N ILE A 229 9.54 0.10 -5.90
CA ILE A 229 9.34 -0.31 -4.50
C ILE A 229 9.01 0.92 -3.63
N LYS A 230 9.73 2.03 -3.82
CA LYS A 230 9.46 3.30 -3.12
C LYS A 230 8.02 3.77 -3.38
N THR A 231 7.58 3.76 -4.63
CA THR A 231 6.24 4.23 -5.01
C THR A 231 5.14 3.31 -4.50
N GLU A 232 5.37 2.00 -4.49
CA GLU A 232 4.34 1.00 -4.16
C GLU A 232 4.18 0.75 -2.66
N SER A 233 5.26 0.84 -1.88
CA SER A 233 5.22 0.46 -0.47
C SER A 233 6.06 1.33 0.46
N SER A 234 6.86 2.26 -0.05
CA SER A 234 7.88 2.95 0.76
C SER A 234 8.79 1.97 1.52
N PHE A 235 9.07 0.81 0.90
CA PHE A 235 9.82 -0.33 1.45
C PHE A 235 9.18 -1.00 2.66
N ASN A 236 7.87 -0.84 2.82
CA ASN A 236 7.07 -1.55 3.81
C ASN A 236 6.91 -3.03 3.42
N PRO A 237 7.53 -3.99 4.14
CA PRO A 237 7.37 -5.41 3.81
C PRO A 237 5.96 -5.93 4.15
N TYR A 238 5.22 -5.22 5.01
CA TYR A 238 3.84 -5.51 5.41
C TYR A 238 2.79 -4.87 4.47
N ALA A 239 3.21 -4.33 3.33
CA ALA A 239 2.31 -3.59 2.45
C ALA A 239 1.19 -4.49 1.89
N VAL A 240 -0.05 -4.10 2.16
CA VAL A 240 -1.26 -4.71 1.61
C VAL A 240 -2.15 -3.60 1.07
N SER A 241 -2.69 -3.77 -0.13
CA SER A 241 -3.73 -2.88 -0.64
C SER A 241 -5.09 -3.53 -0.62
N TRP A 242 -6.13 -2.68 -0.56
CA TRP A 242 -7.54 -3.06 -0.76
C TRP A 242 -7.79 -3.79 -2.09
N ALA A 243 -6.94 -3.57 -3.10
CA ALA A 243 -7.00 -4.23 -4.40
C ALA A 243 -6.35 -5.62 -4.41
N ASN A 244 -6.00 -6.18 -3.23
CA ASN A 244 -5.29 -7.45 -3.08
C ASN A 244 -3.93 -7.46 -3.80
N ALA A 245 -3.19 -6.35 -3.69
CA ALA A 245 -1.78 -6.29 -4.05
C ALA A 245 -0.92 -6.44 -2.79
N TYR A 246 0.14 -7.24 -2.89
CA TYR A 246 0.92 -7.69 -1.72
C TYR A 246 2.40 -7.35 -1.84
N GLY A 247 3.01 -7.05 -0.69
CA GLY A 247 4.45 -6.91 -0.52
C GLY A 247 5.06 -5.66 -1.17
N LEU A 248 6.38 -5.65 -1.25
CA LEU A 248 7.21 -4.48 -1.58
C LEU A 248 6.89 -3.83 -2.94
N MET A 249 6.67 -4.64 -3.97
CA MET A 249 6.35 -4.21 -5.33
C MET A 249 4.84 -4.26 -5.62
N GLN A 250 4.01 -4.49 -4.60
CA GLN A 250 2.53 -4.55 -4.70
C GLN A 250 2.06 -5.42 -5.87
N VAL A 251 2.46 -6.69 -5.85
CA VAL A 251 2.07 -7.64 -6.91
C VAL A 251 0.65 -8.13 -6.65
N VAL A 252 -0.20 -8.07 -7.68
CA VAL A 252 -1.54 -8.65 -7.67
C VAL A 252 -1.48 -10.10 -8.18
N PRO A 253 -1.86 -11.12 -7.38
CA PRO A 253 -1.76 -12.53 -7.77
C PRO A 253 -2.49 -12.86 -9.07
N LYS A 254 -3.73 -12.40 -9.21
CA LYS A 254 -4.66 -12.78 -10.29
C LYS A 254 -4.25 -12.22 -11.66
N THR A 255 -3.40 -11.20 -11.70
CA THR A 255 -2.94 -10.52 -12.93
C THR A 255 -1.44 -10.73 -13.13
N ALA A 256 -0.60 -9.80 -12.64
CA ALA A 256 0.85 -9.84 -12.81
C ALA A 256 1.46 -11.14 -12.27
N GLY A 257 1.02 -11.59 -11.09
CA GLY A 257 1.51 -12.83 -10.48
C GLY A 257 1.24 -14.06 -11.35
N LYS A 258 0.02 -14.20 -11.87
CA LYS A 258 -0.39 -15.29 -12.77
C LYS A 258 0.38 -15.25 -14.10
N ASP A 259 0.57 -14.07 -14.67
CA ASP A 259 1.37 -13.90 -15.89
C ASP A 259 2.82 -14.34 -15.67
N VAL A 260 3.44 -13.91 -14.56
CA VAL A 260 4.81 -14.31 -14.21
C VAL A 260 4.90 -15.82 -13.98
N PHE A 261 3.97 -16.41 -13.22
CA PHE A 261 3.94 -17.86 -12.99
C PHE A 261 3.88 -18.64 -14.29
N LYS A 262 2.95 -18.27 -15.18
CA LYS A 262 2.74 -18.95 -16.46
C LYS A 262 3.89 -18.73 -17.44
N LEU A 263 4.26 -17.46 -17.67
CA LEU A 263 5.11 -17.08 -18.80
C LEU A 263 6.59 -17.17 -18.47
N VAL A 264 6.98 -16.88 -17.23
CA VAL A 264 8.39 -16.83 -16.79
C VAL A 264 8.74 -18.05 -15.95
N LYS A 265 7.94 -18.37 -14.92
CA LYS A 265 8.25 -19.47 -13.98
C LYS A 265 7.84 -20.85 -14.47
N LYS A 266 7.02 -20.93 -15.54
CA LYS A 266 6.44 -22.17 -16.06
C LYS A 266 5.69 -22.99 -15.00
N LYS A 267 5.03 -22.29 -14.07
CA LYS A 267 4.17 -22.87 -13.02
C LYS A 267 2.70 -22.63 -13.36
N SER A 268 1.86 -23.61 -13.04
CA SER A 268 0.41 -23.45 -13.08
C SER A 268 -0.08 -22.59 -11.89
N GLY A 269 -1.30 -22.06 -12.01
CA GLY A 269 -1.91 -21.26 -10.95
C GLY A 269 -1.37 -19.84 -10.85
N GLN A 270 -1.40 -19.29 -9.63
CA GLN A 270 -0.96 -17.95 -9.28
C GLN A 270 -0.23 -17.99 -7.92
N PRO A 271 0.65 -17.03 -7.60
CA PRO A 271 1.30 -17.00 -6.29
C PRO A 271 0.28 -16.80 -5.16
N SER A 272 0.55 -17.39 -3.99
CA SER A 272 -0.23 -17.13 -2.78
C SER A 272 0.20 -15.81 -2.11
N PRO A 273 -0.61 -15.25 -1.19
CA PRO A 273 -0.19 -14.09 -0.39
C PRO A 273 1.12 -14.35 0.37
N GLU A 274 1.30 -15.52 0.99
CA GLU A 274 2.51 -15.89 1.74
C GLU A 274 3.74 -15.87 0.83
N TYR A 275 3.61 -16.37 -0.41
CA TYR A 275 4.67 -16.29 -1.41
C TYR A 275 5.04 -14.83 -1.71
N LEU A 276 4.05 -13.93 -1.83
CA LEU A 276 4.28 -12.52 -2.16
C LEU A 276 4.68 -11.65 -0.96
N PHE A 277 4.50 -12.12 0.27
CA PHE A 277 5.03 -11.46 1.46
C PHE A 277 6.51 -11.73 1.69
N ASN A 278 7.04 -12.82 1.12
CA ASN A 278 8.47 -13.04 1.09
C ASN A 278 9.15 -11.99 0.16
N PRO A 279 10.06 -11.14 0.68
CA PRO A 279 10.66 -10.06 -0.10
C PRO A 279 11.38 -10.50 -1.37
N GLU A 280 12.09 -11.63 -1.32
CA GLU A 280 12.83 -12.17 -2.47
C GLU A 280 11.89 -12.60 -3.59
N ASN A 281 10.88 -13.39 -3.25
CA ASN A 281 9.84 -13.81 -4.18
C ASN A 281 9.05 -12.62 -4.75
N ASN A 282 8.76 -11.60 -3.92
CA ASN A 282 8.02 -10.42 -4.33
C ASN A 282 8.80 -9.57 -5.34
N ILE A 283 10.05 -9.23 -5.03
CA ILE A 283 10.92 -8.42 -5.90
C ILE A 283 11.21 -9.18 -7.19
N ASP A 284 11.51 -10.48 -7.12
CA ASP A 284 11.69 -11.32 -8.30
C ASP A 284 10.42 -11.35 -9.17
N THR A 285 9.23 -11.44 -8.58
CA THR A 285 7.96 -11.48 -9.33
C THR A 285 7.63 -10.13 -9.96
N GLY A 286 7.74 -9.02 -9.21
CA GLY A 286 7.50 -7.68 -9.75
C GLY A 286 8.49 -7.31 -10.87
N THR A 287 9.76 -7.65 -10.69
CA THR A 287 10.79 -7.43 -11.73
C THR A 287 10.58 -8.35 -12.95
N ALA A 288 10.18 -9.61 -12.74
CA ALA A 288 9.79 -10.50 -13.84
C ALA A 288 8.58 -9.96 -14.63
N TYR A 289 7.67 -9.23 -13.98
CA TYR A 289 6.56 -8.60 -14.69
C TYR A 289 7.04 -7.46 -15.60
N PHE A 290 8.01 -6.65 -15.17
CA PHE A 290 8.70 -5.70 -16.06
C PHE A 290 9.37 -6.40 -17.24
N TYR A 291 9.99 -7.57 -17.04
CA TYR A 291 10.53 -8.37 -18.14
C TYR A 291 9.44 -8.79 -19.15
N ILE A 292 8.24 -9.14 -18.69
CA ILE A 292 7.10 -9.43 -19.59
C ILE A 292 6.66 -8.17 -20.32
N LEU A 293 6.55 -7.03 -19.63
CA LEU A 293 6.20 -5.75 -20.25
C LEU A 293 7.19 -5.41 -21.36
N LYS A 294 8.50 -5.44 -21.06
CA LYS A 294 9.60 -5.17 -21.98
C LYS A 294 9.59 -6.09 -23.20
N ASN A 295 9.54 -7.40 -22.99
CA ASN A 295 9.85 -8.38 -24.03
C ASN A 295 8.63 -8.99 -24.73
N ARG A 296 7.41 -8.72 -24.21
CA ARG A 296 6.18 -9.28 -24.78
C ARG A 296 5.14 -8.23 -25.08
N TYR A 297 4.74 -7.44 -24.09
CA TYR A 297 3.58 -6.56 -24.23
C TYR A 297 3.89 -5.21 -24.89
N LEU A 298 5.10 -4.70 -24.69
CA LEU A 298 5.59 -3.43 -25.23
C LEU A 298 6.85 -3.62 -26.09
N LYS A 299 7.13 -4.85 -26.55
CA LYS A 299 8.32 -5.19 -27.33
C LYS A 299 8.51 -4.37 -28.62
N ASP A 300 7.41 -3.84 -29.16
CA ASP A 300 7.41 -3.08 -30.40
C ASP A 300 7.60 -1.56 -30.16
N VAL A 301 7.81 -1.12 -28.90
CA VAL A 301 8.17 0.27 -28.58
C VAL A 301 9.65 0.48 -28.88
N ASN A 302 9.95 1.34 -29.86
CA ASN A 302 11.29 1.42 -30.43
C ASN A 302 12.30 2.19 -29.57
N HIS A 303 11.86 3.30 -28.95
CA HIS A 303 12.78 4.16 -28.20
C HIS A 303 12.90 3.68 -26.74
N PRO A 304 14.11 3.42 -26.21
CA PRO A 304 14.31 2.87 -24.86
C PRO A 304 13.65 3.68 -23.75
N LEU A 305 13.77 5.01 -23.77
CA LEU A 305 13.14 5.88 -22.78
C LEU A 305 11.60 5.89 -22.89
N SER A 306 11.03 5.87 -24.10
CA SER A 306 9.59 5.75 -24.31
C SER A 306 9.07 4.38 -23.83
N LEU A 307 9.86 3.32 -24.03
CA LEU A 307 9.57 1.98 -23.51
C LEU A 307 9.55 2.01 -21.98
N GLU A 308 10.54 2.63 -21.32
CA GLU A 308 10.55 2.77 -19.86
C GLU A 308 9.32 3.51 -19.33
N TYR A 309 8.97 4.67 -19.89
CA TYR A 309 7.75 5.40 -19.48
C TYR A 309 6.49 4.56 -19.68
N SER A 310 6.42 3.82 -20.78
CA SER A 310 5.31 2.93 -21.09
C SER A 310 5.24 1.75 -20.13
N MET A 311 6.38 1.16 -19.74
CA MET A 311 6.43 0.08 -18.76
C MET A 311 5.98 0.56 -17.38
N ILE A 312 6.48 1.72 -16.91
CA ILE A 312 6.05 2.33 -15.64
C ILE A 312 4.54 2.56 -15.64
N SER A 313 4.02 3.18 -16.70
CA SER A 313 2.58 3.44 -16.82
C SER A 313 1.76 2.15 -16.92
N ALA A 314 2.28 1.10 -17.57
CA ALA A 314 1.61 -0.18 -17.70
C ALA A 314 1.66 -1.02 -16.42
N TYR A 315 2.68 -0.85 -15.57
CA TYR A 315 2.77 -1.53 -14.28
C TYR A 315 1.59 -1.17 -13.38
N ASN A 316 1.20 0.11 -13.34
CA ASN A 316 0.03 0.59 -12.59
C ASN A 316 -1.28 0.52 -13.40
N GLY A 317 -1.29 1.02 -14.63
CA GLY A 317 -2.51 1.20 -15.44
C GLY A 317 -2.79 0.09 -16.46
N GLY A 318 -1.92 -0.91 -16.58
CA GLY A 318 -1.98 -1.96 -17.59
C GLY A 318 -1.59 -1.49 -19.00
N THR A 319 -1.11 -2.42 -19.84
CA THR A 319 -0.74 -2.14 -21.24
C THR A 319 -1.91 -1.60 -22.07
N GLY A 320 -3.16 -2.00 -21.73
CA GLY A 320 -4.36 -1.46 -22.35
C GLY A 320 -4.52 0.04 -22.11
N GLY A 321 -4.28 0.51 -20.89
CA GLY A 321 -4.33 1.94 -20.54
C GLY A 321 -3.30 2.76 -21.32
N VAL A 322 -2.07 2.23 -21.42
CA VAL A 322 -1.00 2.83 -22.24
C VAL A 322 -1.45 3.00 -23.69
N LEU A 323 -1.90 1.92 -24.35
CA LEU A 323 -2.31 2.01 -25.76
C LEU A 323 -3.53 2.90 -25.96
N ASN A 324 -4.50 2.86 -25.05
CA ASN A 324 -5.68 3.73 -25.08
C ASN A 324 -5.35 5.22 -24.95
N THR A 325 -4.17 5.57 -24.44
CA THR A 325 -3.66 6.95 -24.40
C THR A 325 -3.38 7.49 -25.80
N PHE A 326 -2.94 6.63 -26.71
CA PHE A 326 -2.57 6.99 -28.09
C PHE A 326 -3.72 6.71 -29.06
N ASN A 327 -4.38 5.55 -28.93
CA ASN A 327 -5.59 5.23 -29.69
C ASN A 327 -6.47 4.22 -28.95
N ARG A 328 -7.73 4.56 -28.69
CA ARG A 328 -8.68 3.71 -27.93
C ARG A 328 -9.23 2.52 -28.70
N ASN A 329 -9.27 2.62 -30.03
CA ASN A 329 -10.03 1.68 -30.87
C ASN A 329 -9.12 0.75 -31.69
N ASP A 330 -7.88 1.15 -31.96
CA ASP A 330 -6.93 0.37 -32.76
C ASP A 330 -5.57 0.29 -32.07
N ARG A 331 -5.23 -0.90 -31.55
CA ARG A 331 -3.96 -1.17 -30.86
C ARG A 331 -2.74 -1.05 -31.77
N LYS A 332 -2.86 -1.42 -33.06
CA LYS A 332 -1.75 -1.30 -34.02
C LYS A 332 -1.49 0.16 -34.32
N ARG A 333 -2.57 0.95 -34.49
CA ARG A 333 -2.45 2.40 -34.64
C ARG A 333 -1.91 3.06 -33.37
N ALA A 334 -2.37 2.67 -32.17
CA ALA A 334 -1.81 3.16 -30.92
C ALA A 334 -0.30 2.96 -30.84
N MET A 335 0.21 1.79 -31.24
CA MET A 335 1.65 1.51 -31.26
C MET A 335 2.39 2.37 -32.28
N ARG A 336 1.84 2.57 -33.48
CA ARG A 336 2.41 3.50 -34.48
C ARG A 336 2.44 4.94 -33.98
N ASP A 337 1.35 5.40 -33.38
CA ASP A 337 1.21 6.74 -32.83
C ASP A 337 2.15 6.96 -31.63
N LEU A 338 2.39 5.93 -30.80
CA LEU A 338 3.39 5.96 -29.73
C LEU A 338 4.81 6.09 -30.31
N ASN A 339 5.15 5.24 -31.30
CA ASN A 339 6.48 5.20 -31.90
C ASN A 339 6.82 6.41 -32.79
N SER A 340 5.84 7.23 -33.19
CA SER A 340 6.07 8.46 -33.95
C SER A 340 6.42 9.66 -33.06
N LEU A 341 6.29 9.53 -31.74
CA LEU A 341 6.53 10.59 -30.77
C LEU A 341 7.94 10.53 -30.17
N GLN A 342 8.47 11.71 -29.83
CA GLN A 342 9.68 11.82 -29.02
C GLN A 342 9.40 11.44 -27.55
N PRO A 343 10.40 11.00 -26.77
CA PRO A 343 10.19 10.53 -25.40
C PRO A 343 9.49 11.54 -24.47
N ASN A 344 9.80 12.83 -24.58
CA ASN A 344 9.13 13.88 -23.82
C ASN A 344 7.64 14.02 -24.18
N GLN A 345 7.27 13.80 -25.44
CA GLN A 345 5.87 13.81 -25.88
C GLN A 345 5.14 12.54 -25.42
N VAL A 346 5.81 11.38 -25.42
CA VAL A 346 5.28 10.14 -24.83
C VAL A 346 5.02 10.33 -23.33
N TYR A 347 6.00 10.87 -22.60
CA TYR A 347 5.86 11.20 -21.18
C TYR A 347 4.66 12.14 -20.94
N TRP A 348 4.56 13.22 -21.71
CA TRP A 348 3.43 14.15 -21.59
C TRP A 348 2.10 13.46 -21.88
N ALA A 349 2.01 12.65 -22.93
CA ALA A 349 0.79 11.92 -23.25
C ALA A 349 0.37 10.98 -22.11
N LEU A 350 1.31 10.19 -21.57
CA LEU A 350 1.03 9.27 -20.47
C LEU A 350 0.71 9.99 -19.15
N THR A 351 1.27 11.16 -18.89
CA THR A 351 0.99 11.94 -17.67
C THR A 351 -0.22 12.85 -17.77
N LYS A 352 -0.72 13.17 -18.97
CA LYS A 352 -1.86 14.10 -19.15
C LYS A 352 -3.09 13.48 -19.82
N LYS A 353 -2.93 12.49 -20.68
CA LYS A 353 -4.02 11.89 -21.48
C LYS A 353 -4.39 10.46 -21.08
N HIS A 354 -3.54 9.77 -20.30
CA HIS A 354 -3.84 8.41 -19.88
C HIS A 354 -5.20 8.34 -19.17
N PRO A 355 -6.07 7.36 -19.47
CA PRO A 355 -7.45 7.34 -18.98
C PRO A 355 -7.54 7.22 -17.45
N ASN A 356 -6.62 6.46 -16.83
CA ASN A 356 -6.52 6.35 -15.37
C ASN A 356 -5.71 7.52 -14.78
N ALA A 357 -6.31 8.26 -13.84
CA ALA A 357 -5.66 9.36 -13.10
C ALA A 357 -4.53 8.91 -12.17
N GLU A 358 -4.68 7.74 -11.55
CA GLU A 358 -3.65 7.13 -10.71
C GLU A 358 -2.39 6.88 -11.55
N ALA A 359 -2.53 6.25 -12.72
CA ALA A 359 -1.41 5.95 -13.62
C ALA A 359 -0.68 7.22 -14.11
N ARG A 360 -1.41 8.32 -14.33
CA ARG A 360 -0.81 9.63 -14.67
C ARG A 360 0.15 10.09 -13.56
N ARG A 361 -0.33 10.09 -12.32
CA ARG A 361 0.45 10.48 -11.13
C ARG A 361 1.57 9.47 -10.85
N TYR A 362 1.34 8.19 -11.12
CA TYR A 362 2.29 7.12 -10.90
C TYR A 362 3.57 7.31 -11.73
N LEU A 363 3.43 7.61 -13.02
CA LEU A 363 4.58 7.89 -13.88
C LEU A 363 5.39 9.12 -13.41
N GLU A 364 4.70 10.18 -12.98
CA GLU A 364 5.36 11.38 -12.41
C GLU A 364 6.14 11.03 -11.13
N LYS A 365 5.56 10.23 -10.22
CA LYS A 365 6.21 9.81 -8.96
C LYS A 365 7.43 8.92 -9.20
N VAL A 366 7.29 7.87 -10.01
CA VAL A 366 8.38 6.91 -10.25
C VAL A 366 9.57 7.60 -10.93
N THR A 367 9.32 8.43 -11.95
CA THR A 367 10.40 9.14 -12.63
C THR A 367 11.10 10.16 -11.73
N LYS A 368 10.37 10.83 -10.83
CA LYS A 368 10.96 11.66 -9.79
C LYS A 368 11.86 10.85 -8.87
N PHE A 369 11.37 9.74 -8.30
CA PHE A 369 12.16 8.93 -7.37
C PHE A 369 13.39 8.29 -8.01
N LYS A 370 13.30 7.88 -9.28
CA LYS A 370 14.45 7.41 -10.05
C LYS A 370 15.51 8.50 -10.21
N LYS A 371 15.09 9.75 -10.49
CA LYS A 371 15.99 10.91 -10.55
C LYS A 371 16.64 11.20 -9.20
N ASP A 372 15.86 11.15 -8.11
CA ASP A 372 16.36 11.38 -6.75
C ASP A 372 17.45 10.35 -6.39
N PHE A 373 17.21 9.07 -6.68
CA PHE A 373 18.17 7.97 -6.52
C PHE A 373 19.48 8.21 -7.27
N ASN A 374 19.40 8.55 -8.55
CA ASN A 374 20.58 8.82 -9.37
C ASN A 374 21.35 10.09 -8.97
N SER A 375 20.72 10.97 -8.18
CA SER A 375 21.35 12.20 -7.67
C SER A 375 21.88 12.10 -6.24
N GLY A 376 21.75 10.92 -5.60
CA GLY A 376 22.14 10.73 -4.19
C GLY A 376 21.28 11.50 -3.19
N LYS A 377 20.06 11.90 -3.58
CA LYS A 377 19.11 12.66 -2.74
C LYS A 377 18.05 11.78 -2.07
N THR A 378 18.32 10.49 -1.97
CA THR A 378 17.37 9.50 -1.46
C THR A 378 17.30 9.41 0.02
#